data_AF-A0AAP3A8D9-F1
#
_entry.id   AF-A0AAP3A8D9-F1
#
_cell.length_a   1.000
_cell.length_b   1.000
_cell.length_c   1.000
_cell.angle_alpha   90.00
_cell.angle_beta   90.00
_cell.angle_gamma   90.00
#
_symmetry.space_group_name_H-M   'P 1'
#
loop_
_entity.id
_entity.type
_entity.pdbx_description
1 polymer ?
#
loop_
_entity_poly.entity_id
_entity_poly.type
_entity_poly.pdbx_seq_one_letter_code
_entity_poly.pdbx_strand_id
1 'polypeptide(L)' 'KKLTEQYNVTYIGIDSTGVGHGVYENVKAFFPAVREFVYNPNVKNALVLKAYDIISHRRLEFDAGHTDIAQSFMAI' A
#
# COMPACT_ATOMS: atom_id res chain seq x y z
N LYS A 1 -4.95 -12.06 -4.87
CA LYS A 1 -6.06 -12.17 -5.85
C LYS A 1 -7.45 -12.00 -5.24
N LYS A 2 -7.88 -12.75 -4.21
CA LYS A 2 -9.27 -12.67 -3.68
C LYS A 2 -9.81 -11.24 -3.47
N LEU A 3 -9.02 -10.33 -2.89
CA LEU A 3 -9.41 -8.93 -2.71
C LEU A 3 -9.65 -8.17 -4.03
N THR A 4 -8.90 -8.48 -5.09
CA THR A 4 -9.10 -7.86 -6.41
C THR A 4 -10.33 -8.38 -7.13
N GLU A 5 -10.88 -9.52 -6.70
CA GLU A 5 -12.14 -10.06 -7.21
C GLU A 5 -13.33 -9.56 -6.38
N GLN A 6 -13.11 -9.25 -5.10
CA GLN A 6 -14.14 -8.73 -4.19
C GLN A 6 -14.39 -7.23 -4.37
N TYR A 7 -13.35 -6.45 -4.67
CA TYR A 7 -13.43 -5.00 -4.80
C TYR A 7 -13.09 -4.53 -6.21
N ASN A 8 -13.63 -3.38 -6.61
CA ASN A 8 -13.18 -2.67 -7.80
C ASN A 8 -11.82 -2.02 -7.54
N VAL A 9 -10.76 -2.83 -7.59
CA VAL A 9 -9.39 -2.36 -7.36
C VAL A 9 -8.88 -1.62 -8.58
N THR A 10 -8.70 -0.30 -8.44
CA THR A 10 -8.19 0.57 -9.51
C THR A 10 -6.68 0.76 -9.46
N TYR A 11 -6.06 0.42 -8.33
CA TYR A 11 -4.65 0.69 -8.09
C TYR A 11 -4.05 -0.33 -7.10
N ILE A 12 -2.86 -0.83 -7.45
CA ILE A 12 -2.00 -1.58 -6.53
C ILE A 12 -0.60 -1.02 -6.68
N GLY A 13 -0.01 -0.60 -5.57
CA GLY A 13 1.36 -0.12 -5.48
C GLY A 13 2.18 -1.05 -4.60
N ILE A 14 3.35 -1.48 -5.06
CA ILE A 14 4.24 -2.39 -4.31
C ILE A 14 5.63 -1.78 -4.23
N ASP A 15 6.14 -1.60 -3.01
CA ASP A 15 7.57 -1.36 -2.78
C ASP A 15 8.33 -2.66 -3.14
N SER A 16 9.08 -2.63 -4.24
CA SER A 16 9.78 -3.81 -4.75
C SER A 16 11.17 -4.00 -4.15
N THR A 17 11.50 -3.28 -3.09
CA THR A 17 12.83 -3.34 -2.48
C THR A 17 13.02 -4.64 -1.70
N GLY A 18 14.14 -5.32 -1.94
CA GLY A 18 14.45 -6.61 -1.32
C GLY A 18 13.38 -7.66 -1.63
N VAL A 19 12.72 -8.18 -0.59
CA VAL A 19 11.69 -9.23 -0.73
C VAL A 19 10.45 -8.76 -1.49
N GLY A 20 10.22 -7.44 -1.57
CA GLY A 20 9.07 -6.87 -2.25
C GLY A 20 9.01 -7.16 -3.75
N HIS A 21 10.18 -7.38 -4.39
CA HIS A 21 10.25 -7.71 -5.82
C HIS A 21 9.51 -9.01 -6.15
N GLY A 22 9.66 -10.05 -5.33
CA GLY A 22 8.95 -11.31 -5.53
C GLY A 22 7.43 -11.17 -5.36
N VAL A 23 6.98 -10.27 -4.47
CA VAL A 23 5.55 -9.96 -4.30
C VAL A 23 5.03 -9.24 -5.55
N TYR A 24 5.79 -8.28 -6.09
CA TYR A 24 5.43 -7.56 -7.30
C TYR A 24 5.22 -8.50 -8.50
N GLU A 25 6.17 -9.40 -8.77
CA GLU A 25 6.05 -10.36 -9.88
C GLU A 25 4.83 -11.28 -9.72
N ASN A 26 4.58 -11.77 -8.50
CA ASN A 26 3.40 -12.60 -8.20
C ASN A 26 2.08 -11.83 -8.42
N VAL A 27 2.03 -10.55 -8.06
CA VAL A 27 0.84 -9.73 -8.25
C VAL A 27 0.64 -9.37 -9.71
N LYS A 28 1.71 -9.06 -10.44
CA LYS A 28 1.69 -8.69 -11.86
C LYS A 28 1.08 -9.78 -12.73
N ALA A 29 1.25 -11.06 -12.36
CA ALA A 29 0.66 -12.19 -13.05
C ALA A 29 -0.88 -12.16 -13.10
N PHE A 30 -1.55 -11.62 -12.07
CA PHE A 30 -3.02 -11.55 -12.01
C PHE A 30 -3.59 -10.13 -12.00
N PHE A 31 -2.77 -9.10 -11.80
CA PHE A 31 -3.14 -7.69 -11.88
C PHE A 31 -2.04 -6.91 -12.64
N PRO A 32 -2.04 -6.94 -13.98
CA PRO A 32 -0.95 -6.36 -14.79
C PRO A 32 -0.77 -4.85 -14.63
N ALA A 33 -1.79 -4.14 -14.13
CA ALA A 33 -1.75 -2.71 -13.87
C ALA A 33 -1.04 -2.33 -12.56
N VAL A 34 -0.48 -3.30 -11.82
CA VAL A 34 0.29 -3.06 -10.60
C VAL A 34 1.49 -2.14 -10.88
N ARG A 35 1.74 -1.20 -9.98
CA ARG A 35 2.87 -0.28 -10.07
C ARG A 35 3.98 -0.66 -9.11
N GLU A 36 5.17 -0.71 -9.66
CA GLU A 36 6.41 -0.92 -8.92
C GLU A 36 6.90 0.40 -8.32
N PHE A 37 7.28 0.37 -7.04
CA PHE A 37 8.03 1.42 -6.37
C PHE A 37 9.41 0.88 -5.99
N VAL A 38 10.45 1.36 -6.66
CA VAL A 38 11.83 1.09 -6.26
C VAL A 38 12.21 2.08 -5.16
N TYR A 39 12.78 1.60 -4.06
CA TYR A 39 13.08 2.46 -2.91
C TYR A 39 13.96 3.64 -3.29
N ASN A 40 13.40 4.82 -3.04
CA ASN A 40 14.09 6.09 -3.02
C ASN A 40 13.65 6.79 -1.72
N PRO A 41 14.58 7.14 -0.81
CA PRO A 41 14.25 7.80 0.46
C PRO A 41 13.30 9.00 0.30
N ASN A 42 13.44 9.76 -0.79
CA ASN A 42 12.58 10.91 -1.07
C ASN A 42 11.13 10.49 -1.37
N VAL A 43 10.94 9.41 -2.13
CA VAL A 43 9.61 8.87 -2.45
C VAL A 43 8.96 8.32 -1.18
N LYS A 44 9.72 7.60 -0.34
CA LYS A 44 9.21 7.09 0.94
C LYS A 44 8.75 8.22 1.86
N ASN A 45 9.57 9.26 2.02
CA ASN A 45 9.21 10.43 2.82
C ASN A 45 7.93 11.11 2.32
N ALA A 46 7.79 11.29 1.00
CA ALA A 46 6.59 11.88 0.42
C ALA A 46 5.32 11.05 0.71
N LEU A 47 5.42 9.71 0.65
CA LEU A 47 4.31 8.81 0.98
C LEU A 47 3.92 8.90 2.46
N VAL A 48 4.89 8.93 3.37
CA VAL A 48 4.63 9.06 4.81
C VAL A 48 3.98 10.40 5.14
N LEU A 49 4.52 11.50 4.61
CA LEU A 49 3.94 12.83 4.81
C LEU A 49 2.52 12.91 4.25
N LYS A 50 2.24 12.25 3.13
CA LYS A 50 0.88 12.19 2.58
C LYS A 50 -0.06 11.39 3.46
N ALA A 51 0.38 10.26 4.02
CA ALA A 51 -0.42 9.48 4.97
C ALA A 51 -0.74 10.30 6.22
N TYR A 52 0.26 10.99 6.78
CA TYR A 52 0.09 11.87 7.93
C TYR A 52 -0.94 12.98 7.64
N ASP A 53 -0.85 13.64 6.48
CA ASP A 53 -1.81 14.66 6.04
C ASP A 53 -3.25 14.11 6.02
N ILE A 54 -3.47 12.91 5.48
CA ILE A 54 -4.80 12.29 5.43
C ILE A 54 -5.33 11.96 6.83
N ILE A 55 -4.49 11.37 7.70
CA ILE A 55 -4.89 10.93 9.04
C ILE A 55 -5.16 12.13 9.95
N SER A 56 -4.25 13.11 9.99
CA SER A 56 -4.37 14.32 10.82
C SER A 56 -5.61 15.16 10.50
N HIS A 57 -6.06 15.14 9.23
CA HIS A 57 -7.29 15.79 8.81
C HIS A 57 -8.53 14.89 8.88
N ARG A 58 -8.45 13.72 9.54
CA ARG A 58 -9.58 12.78 9.73
C ARG A 58 -10.23 12.34 8.41
N ARG A 59 -9.42 12.15 7.36
CA ARG A 59 -9.87 11.74 6.02
C ARG A 59 -9.68 10.25 5.74
N LEU A 60 -9.37 9.46 6.78
CA LEU A 60 -9.26 8.01 6.73
C LEU A 60 -10.23 7.42 7.75
N GLU A 61 -11.10 6.52 7.28
CA GLU A 61 -12.03 5.76 8.11
C GLU A 61 -11.91 4.29 7.73
N PHE A 62 -11.93 3.42 8.74
CA PHE A 62 -11.95 1.97 8.61
C PHE A 62 -12.66 1.35 9.82
N ASP A 63 -13.13 0.12 9.66
CA ASP A 63 -13.80 -0.60 10.75
C ASP A 63 -12.86 -0.81 11.95
N ALA A 64 -13.36 -0.59 13.16
CA ALA A 64 -12.54 -0.67 14.38
C ALA A 64 -11.96 -2.08 14.64
N GLY A 65 -12.54 -3.13 14.05
CA GLY A 65 -12.03 -4.50 14.08
C GLY A 65 -10.80 -4.72 13.19
N HIS A 66 -10.52 -3.83 12.24
CA HIS A 66 -9.34 -3.91 11.36
C HIS A 66 -8.10 -3.31 12.05
N THR A 67 -7.64 -3.96 13.11
CA THR A 67 -6.49 -3.53 13.91
C THR A 67 -5.17 -3.59 13.14
N ASP A 68 -5.11 -4.41 12.09
CA ASP A 68 -3.98 -4.55 11.17
C ASP A 68 -3.67 -3.23 10.43
N ILE A 69 -4.71 -2.48 10.05
CA ILE A 69 -4.55 -1.16 9.42
C ILE A 69 -3.83 -0.21 10.37
N ALA A 70 -4.28 -0.11 11.62
CA ALA A 70 -3.65 0.74 12.62
C ALA A 70 -2.20 0.32 12.92
N GLN A 71 -1.95 -0.99 13.04
CA GLN A 71 -0.60 -1.53 13.28
C GLN A 71 0.36 -1.22 12.13
N SER A 72 -0.12 -1.24 10.88
CA SER A 72 0.71 -0.96 9.70
C SER A 72 1.34 0.44 9.72
N PHE A 73 0.63 1.44 10.29
CA PHE A 73 1.16 2.80 10.41
C PHE A 73 2.16 2.97 11.56
N MET A 74 2.08 2.15 12.60
CA MET A 74 3.00 2.19 13.75
C MET A 74 4.32 1.46 13.47
N ALA A 75 4.37 0.61 12.44
CA ALA A 75 5.53 -0.20 12.08
C ALA A 75 6.46 0.46 11.03
N ILE A 76 6.23 1.73 10.70
CA ILE A 76 6.98 2.50 9.68
C ILE A 76 8.22 3.16 10.27
#